data_AF-A0A3D0MVC8-F1
#
_entry.id   AF-A0A3D0MVC8-F1
#
_cell.length_a   1.000
_cell.length_b   1.000
_cell.length_c   1.000
_cell.angle_alpha   90.00
_cell.angle_beta   90.00
_cell.angle_gamma   90.00
#
_symmetry.space_group_name_H-M   'P 1'
#
loop_
_entity.id
_entity.type
_entity.pdbx_description
1 polymer ?
#
loop_
_entity_poly.entity_id
_entity_poly.type
_entity_poly.pdbx_seq_one_letter_code
_entity_poly.pdbx_strand_id
1 'polypeptide(L)'
;MIILSKYKLVPDEGNGNKRRVKSEGKSICPICLSEALKVIGSRNRRAINSKGENLIIVIRRLKCRSCKKIHHELPDILVPYKRYLSKCIEAILDGQGDRICCENSSIYRTRQWFKGMQAHIKGCLTSTAARMNAKIESGGEPILKAIKAYVGEEPGWLARVVRIVTNTNNWVHTRYAFMA
;
A
#
# COMPACT_ATOMS: atom_id res chain seq x y z
N MET A 1 0.31 9.63 0.73
CA MET A 1 -0.83 9.02 0.01
C MET A 1 -1.89 8.62 1.04
N ILE A 2 -3.07 8.14 0.63
CA ILE A 2 -4.08 7.56 1.52
C ILE A 2 -4.48 6.20 0.92
N ILE A 3 -4.50 5.15 1.74
CA ILE A 3 -4.87 3.79 1.34
C ILE A 3 -6.27 3.46 1.84
N LEU A 4 -7.16 3.06 0.93
CA LEU A 4 -8.53 2.63 1.18
C LEU A 4 -8.62 1.13 1.35
N SER A 5 -9.47 0.67 2.27
CA SER A 5 -9.86 -0.74 2.41
C SER A 5 -11.34 -1.02 2.16
N LYS A 6 -12.17 0.03 2.06
CA LYS A 6 -13.61 -0.06 1.78
C LYS A 6 -13.90 0.77 0.54
N TYR A 7 -14.02 0.10 -0.59
CA TYR A 7 -14.20 0.73 -1.90
C TYR A 7 -14.83 -0.25 -2.89
N LYS A 8 -15.45 0.29 -3.93
CA LYS A 8 -15.87 -0.45 -5.12
C LYS A 8 -14.99 -0.10 -6.30
N LEU A 9 -14.73 -1.09 -7.14
CA LEU A 9 -14.11 -0.91 -8.46
C LEU A 9 -15.21 -0.91 -9.52
N VAL A 10 -15.48 0.26 -10.09
CA VAL A 10 -16.50 0.44 -11.13
C VAL A 10 -15.81 0.30 -12.49
N PRO A 11 -16.19 -0.67 -13.35
CA PRO A 11 -15.66 -0.78 -14.71
C PRO A 11 -15.95 0.47 -15.53
N ASP A 12 -15.07 0.82 -16.45
CA ASP A 12 -15.30 1.87 -17.44
C ASP A 12 -15.96 1.24 -18.67
N GLU A 13 -17.08 1.81 -19.13
CA GLU A 13 -17.88 1.26 -20.24
C GLU A 13 -17.11 1.19 -21.56
N GLY A 14 -16.15 2.10 -21.77
CA GLY A 14 -15.33 2.15 -22.98
C GLY A 14 -14.01 1.36 -22.91
N ASN A 15 -13.64 0.82 -21.74
CA ASN A 15 -12.39 0.07 -21.58
C ASN A 15 -12.50 -0.93 -20.43
N GLY A 16 -12.68 -2.21 -20.75
CA GLY A 16 -12.84 -3.29 -19.76
C GLY A 16 -11.65 -3.47 -18.79
N ASN A 17 -10.46 -2.96 -19.13
CA ASN A 17 -9.28 -3.00 -18.26
C ASN A 17 -9.17 -1.80 -17.32
N LYS A 18 -10.03 -0.79 -17.50
CA LYS A 18 -10.05 0.44 -16.70
C LYS A 18 -11.14 0.35 -15.63
N ARG A 19 -10.76 0.63 -14.39
CA ARG A 19 -11.64 0.59 -13.22
C ARG A 19 -11.50 1.86 -12.40
N ARG A 20 -12.61 2.52 -12.10
CA ARG A 20 -12.67 3.69 -11.22
C ARG A 20 -12.89 3.26 -9.78
N VAL A 21 -12.08 3.83 -8.88
CA VAL A 21 -12.21 3.58 -7.45
C VAL A 21 -13.30 4.49 -6.87
N LYS A 22 -14.32 3.88 -6.28
CA LYS A 22 -15.37 4.57 -5.51
C LYS A 22 -15.16 4.26 -4.03
N SER A 23 -14.68 5.24 -3.26
CA SER A 23 -14.55 5.10 -1.81
C SER A 23 -15.93 4.92 -1.17
N GLU A 24 -16.02 4.04 -0.18
CA GLU A 24 -17.21 3.84 0.65
C GLU A 24 -17.08 4.49 2.03
N GLY A 25 -15.99 5.24 2.27
CA GLY A 25 -15.75 5.92 3.53
C GLY A 25 -15.14 7.31 3.35
N LYS A 26 -15.12 8.06 4.46
CA LYS A 26 -14.38 9.32 4.57
C LYS A 26 -12.89 9.03 4.70
N SER A 27 -12.09 9.81 3.98
CA SER A 27 -10.64 9.78 4.07
C SER A 27 -10.16 10.83 5.07
N ILE A 28 -9.09 10.53 5.80
CA ILE A 28 -8.46 11.43 6.77
C ILE A 28 -7.09 11.83 6.24
N CYS A 29 -6.72 13.10 6.40
CA CYS A 29 -5.38 13.56 6.04
C CYS A 29 -4.34 12.88 6.95
N PRO A 30 -3.38 12.11 6.41
CA PRO A 30 -2.40 11.40 7.22
C PRO A 30 -1.37 12.33 7.88
N ILE A 31 -1.30 13.60 7.44
CA ILE A 31 -0.32 14.59 7.93
C ILE A 31 -0.88 15.38 9.11
N CYS A 32 -2.11 15.90 8.98
CA CYS A 32 -2.72 16.80 9.98
C CYS A 32 -4.01 16.27 10.59
N LEU A 33 -4.39 15.03 10.29
CA LEU A 33 -5.57 14.32 10.81
C LEU A 33 -6.92 14.98 10.49
N SER A 34 -6.95 16.03 9.67
CA SER A 34 -8.19 16.68 9.24
C SER A 34 -8.98 15.81 8.26
N GLU A 35 -10.30 15.77 8.45
CA GLU A 35 -11.27 15.19 7.52
C GLU A 35 -11.61 16.09 6.32
N ALA A 36 -11.14 17.35 6.33
CA ALA A 36 -11.48 18.35 5.34
C ALA A 36 -10.70 18.15 4.01
N LEU A 37 -10.91 17.01 3.35
CA LEU A 37 -10.32 16.67 2.06
C LEU A 37 -11.28 17.01 0.91
N LYS A 38 -10.83 17.83 -0.05
CA LYS A 38 -11.56 18.15 -1.28
C LYS A 38 -11.04 17.32 -2.44
N VAL A 39 -11.92 16.69 -3.22
CA VAL A 39 -11.54 16.07 -4.50
C VAL A 39 -11.16 17.19 -5.49
N ILE A 40 -9.93 17.12 -6.02
CA ILE A 40 -9.40 18.10 -7.00
C ILE A 40 -9.16 17.49 -8.38
N GLY A 41 -9.42 16.18 -8.54
CA GLY A 41 -9.27 15.48 -9.80
C GLY A 41 -9.05 13.99 -9.61
N SER A 42 -8.64 13.33 -10.68
CA SER A 42 -8.28 11.91 -10.68
C SER A 42 -6.96 11.67 -11.40
N ARG A 43 -6.40 10.49 -11.24
CA ARG A 43 -5.17 10.05 -11.93
C ARG A 43 -5.28 8.58 -12.28
N ASN A 44 -4.77 8.22 -13.45
CA ASN A 44 -4.62 6.82 -13.85
C ASN A 44 -3.40 6.19 -13.17
N ARG A 45 -3.60 5.06 -12.50
CA ARG A 45 -2.52 4.18 -12.02
C ARG A 45 -2.56 2.88 -12.81
N ARG A 46 -1.50 2.64 -13.57
CA ARG A 46 -1.29 1.34 -14.24
C ARG A 46 -0.94 0.29 -13.18
N ALA A 47 -1.56 -0.87 -13.28
CA ALA A 47 -1.30 -2.02 -12.45
C ALA A 47 -1.21 -3.30 -13.30
N ILE A 48 -0.54 -4.34 -12.79
CA ILE A 48 -0.38 -5.64 -13.45
C ILE A 48 -0.90 -6.71 -12.50
N ASN A 49 -1.77 -7.59 -12.99
CA ASN A 49 -2.29 -8.70 -12.19
C ASN A 49 -1.40 -9.95 -12.28
N SER A 50 -1.84 -11.06 -11.67
CA SER A 50 -1.08 -12.32 -11.63
C SER A 50 -0.94 -13.00 -12.99
N LYS A 51 -1.78 -12.64 -13.97
CA LYS A 51 -1.75 -13.15 -15.35
C LYS A 51 -0.92 -12.27 -16.30
N GLY A 52 -0.29 -11.21 -15.79
CA GLY A 52 0.45 -10.26 -16.62
C GLY A 52 -0.45 -9.22 -17.33
N GLU A 53 -1.75 -9.23 -17.06
CA GLU A 53 -2.70 -8.32 -17.71
C GLU A 53 -2.58 -6.91 -17.11
N ASN A 54 -2.59 -5.91 -17.99
CA ASN A 54 -2.52 -4.51 -17.62
C ASN A 54 -3.90 -3.98 -17.23
N LEU A 55 -3.97 -3.35 -16.05
CA LEU A 55 -5.14 -2.68 -15.51
C LEU A 55 -4.89 -1.19 -15.39
N ILE A 56 -5.93 -0.37 -15.58
CA ILE A 56 -5.89 1.06 -15.31
C ILE A 56 -6.83 1.35 -14.15
N ILE A 57 -6.26 1.63 -12.98
CA ILE A 57 -7.02 1.99 -11.77
C ILE A 57 -7.08 3.52 -11.69
N VAL A 58 -8.28 4.09 -11.84
CA VAL A 58 -8.51 5.54 -11.75
C VAL A 58 -8.72 5.90 -10.29
N ILE A 59 -7.74 6.59 -9.72
CA ILE A 59 -7.71 6.99 -8.30
C ILE A 59 -8.02 8.48 -8.14
N ARG A 60 -8.61 8.87 -7.00
CA ARG A 60 -8.90 10.28 -6.70
C ARG A 60 -7.66 11.02 -6.21
N ARG A 61 -7.59 12.31 -6.53
CA ARG A 61 -6.63 13.28 -5.97
C ARG A 61 -7.39 14.14 -4.98
N LEU A 62 -6.97 14.11 -3.72
CA LEU A 62 -7.57 14.86 -2.63
C LEU A 62 -6.63 15.98 -2.20
N LYS A 63 -7.14 17.19 -1.97
CA LYS A 63 -6.39 18.29 -1.36
C LYS A 63 -6.94 18.54 0.03
N CYS A 64 -6.07 18.49 1.05
CA CYS A 64 -6.45 18.85 2.41
C CYS A 64 -6.69 20.36 2.50
N ARG A 65 -7.82 20.77 3.08
CA ARG A 65 -8.13 22.20 3.30
C ARG A 65 -7.28 22.79 4.41
N SER A 66 -6.84 22.01 5.39
CA SER A 66 -5.99 22.45 6.50
C SER A 66 -4.53 22.58 6.07
N CYS A 67 -3.83 21.47 5.80
CA CYS A 67 -2.39 21.52 5.48
C CYS A 67 -2.06 21.79 3.98
N LYS A 68 -3.09 21.96 3.13
CA LYS A 68 -2.97 22.22 1.68
C LYS A 68 -2.27 21.13 0.85
N LYS A 69 -1.77 20.05 1.47
CA LYS A 69 -1.11 18.93 0.80
C LYS A 69 -2.09 18.12 -0.05
N ILE A 70 -1.55 17.54 -1.12
CA ILE A 70 -2.29 16.69 -2.05
C ILE A 70 -2.00 15.22 -1.71
N HIS A 71 -3.07 14.43 -1.58
CA HIS A 71 -3.03 13.01 -1.32
C HIS A 71 -3.65 12.27 -2.49
N HIS A 72 -2.94 11.24 -2.95
CA HIS A 72 -3.52 10.24 -3.85
C HIS A 72 -4.24 9.20 -3.02
N GLU A 73 -5.52 8.97 -3.31
CA GLU A 73 -6.37 8.01 -2.62
C GLU A 73 -6.34 6.66 -3.38
N LEU A 74 -5.46 5.77 -2.95
CA LEU A 74 -5.21 4.47 -3.58
C LEU A 74 -6.04 3.39 -2.88
N PRO A 75 -6.61 2.42 -3.61
CA PRO A 75 -7.13 1.20 -3.01
C PRO A 75 -5.99 0.28 -2.57
N ASP A 76 -6.21 -0.51 -1.53
CA ASP A 76 -5.23 -1.43 -0.94
C ASP A 76 -4.75 -2.57 -1.87
N ILE A 77 -5.45 -2.82 -2.98
CA ILE A 77 -4.92 -3.67 -4.08
C ILE A 77 -3.68 -3.07 -4.76
N LEU A 78 -3.37 -1.79 -4.52
CA LEU A 78 -2.18 -1.13 -5.02
C LEU A 78 -1.19 -0.84 -3.89
N VAL A 79 0.07 -1.19 -4.13
CA VAL A 79 1.18 -0.71 -3.30
C VAL A 79 1.71 0.60 -3.91
N PRO A 80 1.93 1.67 -3.12
CA PRO A 80 2.55 2.89 -3.61
C PRO A 80 3.80 2.63 -4.45
N TYR A 81 3.89 3.27 -5.62
CA TYR A 81 5.04 3.18 -6.54
C TYR A 81 5.34 1.78 -7.11
N LYS A 82 4.46 0.81 -6.88
CA LYS A 82 4.53 -0.50 -7.52
C LYS A 82 3.58 -0.61 -8.70
N ARG A 83 3.93 -1.53 -9.60
CA ARG A 83 3.16 -1.89 -10.80
C ARG A 83 2.33 -3.15 -10.56
N TYR A 84 2.86 -4.16 -9.90
CA TYR A 84 2.08 -5.34 -9.56
C TYR A 84 1.04 -5.04 -8.48
N LEU A 85 -0.12 -5.72 -8.57
CA LEU A 85 -1.13 -5.69 -7.51
C LEU A 85 -0.52 -6.20 -6.20
N SER A 86 -1.07 -5.71 -5.07
CA SER A 86 -0.60 -6.09 -3.72
C SER A 86 -0.57 -7.60 -3.55
N LYS A 87 -1.59 -8.33 -4.01
CA LYS A 87 -1.64 -9.80 -3.96
C LYS A 87 -0.48 -10.50 -4.68
N CYS A 88 0.01 -9.93 -5.78
CA CYS A 88 1.12 -10.50 -6.54
C CYS A 88 2.44 -10.28 -5.82
N ILE A 89 2.62 -9.08 -5.25
CA ILE A 89 3.77 -8.76 -4.41
C ILE A 89 3.79 -9.65 -3.18
N GLU A 90 2.64 -9.81 -2.52
CA GLU A 90 2.45 -10.69 -1.38
C GLU A 90 2.86 -12.14 -1.70
N ALA A 91 2.35 -12.71 -2.79
CA ALA A 91 2.72 -14.05 -3.24
C ALA A 91 4.24 -14.18 -3.47
N ILE A 92 4.90 -13.18 -4.07
CA ILE A 92 6.35 -13.19 -4.28
C ILE A 92 7.13 -13.23 -2.96
N LEU A 93 6.66 -12.48 -1.96
CA LEU A 93 7.25 -12.42 -0.62
C LEU A 93 7.02 -13.70 0.18
N ASP A 94 5.90 -14.38 -0.09
CA ASP A 94 5.54 -15.66 0.52
C ASP A 94 6.14 -16.86 -0.22
N GLY A 95 7.11 -16.63 -1.11
CA GLY A 95 7.80 -17.69 -1.85
C GLY A 95 7.02 -18.27 -3.04
N GLN A 96 5.81 -17.78 -3.31
CA GLN A 96 4.92 -18.24 -4.39
C GLN A 96 5.09 -17.42 -5.69
N GLY A 97 6.31 -16.98 -5.97
CA GLY A 97 6.62 -16.13 -7.14
C GLY A 97 6.32 -16.81 -8.48
N ASP A 98 6.50 -18.14 -8.55
CA ASP A 98 6.33 -18.92 -9.78
C ASP A 98 4.87 -18.99 -10.26
N ARG A 99 3.92 -18.64 -9.38
CA ARG A 99 2.48 -18.54 -9.70
C ARG A 99 2.11 -17.20 -10.35
N ILE A 100 3.05 -16.26 -10.43
CA ILE A 100 2.83 -14.92 -10.97
C ILE A 100 3.49 -14.85 -12.35
N CYS A 101 2.73 -14.42 -13.36
CA CYS A 101 3.25 -14.09 -14.68
C CYS A 101 4.16 -12.85 -14.58
N CYS A 102 5.43 -13.09 -14.29
CA CYS A 102 6.42 -12.09 -13.94
C CYS A 102 7.81 -12.63 -14.24
N GLU A 103 8.69 -11.80 -14.80
CA GLU A 103 10.09 -12.17 -14.98
C GLU A 103 10.79 -12.40 -13.62
N ASN A 104 11.76 -13.32 -13.60
CA ASN A 104 12.60 -13.57 -12.42
C ASN A 104 13.30 -12.30 -11.93
N SER A 105 13.67 -11.41 -12.85
CA SER A 105 14.25 -10.08 -12.56
C SER A 105 13.32 -9.23 -11.68
N SER A 106 12.01 -9.29 -11.95
CA SER A 106 10.97 -8.53 -11.25
C SER A 106 10.61 -9.16 -9.91
N ILE A 107 10.64 -10.50 -9.82
CA ILE A 107 10.56 -11.24 -8.55
C ILE A 107 11.71 -10.83 -7.63
N TYR A 108 12.95 -10.88 -8.14
CA TYR A 108 14.14 -10.49 -7.41
C TYR A 108 14.07 -9.04 -6.91
N ARG A 109 13.76 -8.08 -7.79
CA ARG A 109 13.62 -6.66 -7.43
C ARG A 109 12.55 -6.42 -6.37
N THR A 110 11.46 -7.20 -6.42
CA THR A 110 10.38 -7.13 -5.42
C THR A 110 10.86 -7.60 -4.06
N ARG A 111 11.57 -8.73 -3.99
CA ARG A 111 12.18 -9.24 -2.75
C ARG A 111 13.21 -8.26 -2.18
N GLN A 112 14.10 -7.73 -3.01
CA GLN A 112 15.10 -6.74 -2.57
C GLN A 112 14.46 -5.45 -2.04
N TRP A 113 13.42 -4.97 -2.72
CA TRP A 113 12.65 -3.82 -2.25
C TRP A 113 12.07 -4.05 -0.86
N PHE A 114 11.41 -5.20 -0.62
CA PHE A 114 10.83 -5.49 0.68
C PHE A 114 11.92 -5.68 1.75
N LYS A 115 13.00 -6.40 1.42
CA LYS A 115 14.17 -6.55 2.30
C LYS A 115 14.74 -5.20 2.73
N GLY A 116 14.78 -4.24 1.81
CA GLY A 116 15.22 -2.88 2.09
C GLY A 116 14.29 -2.09 3.02
N MET A 117 13.00 -2.39 3.10
CA MET A 117 12.03 -1.62 3.91
C MET A 117 11.49 -2.33 5.15
N GLN A 118 11.61 -3.65 5.24
CA GLN A 118 10.96 -4.46 6.28
C GLN A 118 11.30 -3.99 7.70
N ALA A 119 12.56 -3.57 7.95
CA ALA A 119 12.97 -3.05 9.27
C ALA A 119 12.24 -1.74 9.62
N HIS A 120 12.09 -0.83 8.64
CA HIS A 120 11.34 0.42 8.83
C HIS A 120 9.84 0.15 9.04
N ILE A 121 9.27 -0.76 8.25
CA ILE A 121 7.89 -1.20 8.43
C ILE A 121 7.69 -1.73 9.85
N LYS A 122 8.55 -2.66 10.30
CA LYS A 122 8.48 -3.20 11.67
C LYS A 122 8.51 -2.08 12.70
N GLY A 123 9.45 -1.13 12.60
CA GLY A 123 9.52 0.02 13.50
C GLY A 123 8.24 0.87 13.53
N CYS A 124 7.64 1.12 12.36
CA CYS A 124 6.38 1.84 12.25
C CYS A 124 5.21 1.09 12.91
N LEU A 125 5.14 -0.23 12.73
CA LEU A 125 4.13 -1.07 13.35
C LEU A 125 4.32 -1.10 14.86
N THR A 126 5.54 -1.27 15.37
CA THR A 126 5.85 -1.23 16.81
C THR A 126 5.45 0.10 17.44
N SER A 127 5.77 1.23 16.80
CA SER A 127 5.37 2.56 17.29
C SER A 127 3.84 2.74 17.28
N THR A 128 3.17 2.25 16.23
CA THR A 128 1.69 2.29 16.15
C THR A 128 1.05 1.42 17.23
N ALA A 129 1.59 0.23 17.47
CA ALA A 129 1.13 -0.69 18.52
C ALA A 129 1.29 -0.09 19.91
N ALA A 130 2.46 0.50 20.20
CA ALA A 130 2.72 1.16 21.48
C ALA A 130 1.70 2.27 21.76
N ARG A 131 1.34 3.07 20.75
CA ARG A 131 0.29 4.11 20.86
C ARG A 131 -1.12 3.55 21.13
N MET A 132 -1.35 2.29 20.77
CA MET A 132 -2.61 1.57 20.99
C MET A 132 -2.59 0.71 22.26
N ASN A 133 -1.56 0.83 23.10
CA ASN A 133 -1.31 -0.06 24.26
C ASN A 133 -1.26 -1.55 23.89
N ALA A 134 -0.90 -1.87 22.64
CA ALA A 134 -0.66 -3.22 22.17
C ALA A 134 0.84 -3.53 22.17
N LYS A 135 1.22 -4.74 22.59
CA LYS A 135 2.62 -5.19 22.54
C LYS A 135 2.86 -5.99 21.27
N ILE A 136 3.91 -5.65 20.53
CA ILE A 136 4.49 -6.53 19.50
C ILE A 136 5.64 -7.27 20.16
N GLU A 137 5.54 -8.59 20.26
CA GLU A 137 6.66 -9.42 20.73
C GLU A 137 7.88 -9.14 19.87
N SER A 138 8.92 -8.65 20.54
CA SER A 138 10.16 -8.20 19.93
C SER A 138 11.25 -9.20 20.28
N GLY A 139 11.26 -10.37 19.64
CA GLY A 139 12.29 -11.38 19.86
C GLY A 139 12.57 -12.19 18.60
N GLY A 140 13.85 -12.37 18.25
CA GLY A 140 14.48 -13.44 17.45
C GLY A 140 13.96 -13.83 16.05
N GLU A 141 12.70 -13.57 15.73
CA GLU A 141 12.04 -14.08 14.54
C GLU A 141 12.44 -13.32 13.27
N PRO A 142 12.40 -13.99 12.09
CA PRO A 142 12.53 -13.31 10.81
C PRO A 142 11.57 -12.11 10.75
N ILE A 143 12.07 -10.94 10.33
CA ILE A 143 11.31 -9.67 10.35
C ILE A 143 9.91 -9.81 9.71
N LEU A 144 9.81 -10.59 8.64
CA LEU A 144 8.54 -10.88 7.96
C LEU A 144 7.52 -11.58 8.87
N LYS A 145 7.95 -12.54 9.70
CA LYS A 145 7.08 -13.26 10.64
C LYS A 145 6.52 -12.30 11.70
N ALA A 146 7.37 -11.46 12.27
CA ALA A 146 6.95 -10.43 13.23
C ALA A 146 5.96 -9.42 12.62
N ILE A 147 6.16 -9.02 11.36
CA ILE A 147 5.22 -8.15 10.63
C ILE A 147 3.86 -8.85 10.50
N LYS A 148 3.85 -10.11 10.05
CA LYS A 148 2.63 -10.90 9.86
C LYS A 148 1.89 -11.17 11.18
N ALA A 149 2.60 -11.49 12.25
CA ALA A 149 2.02 -11.67 13.58
C ALA A 149 1.22 -10.43 14.02
N TYR A 150 1.71 -9.22 13.71
CA TYR A 150 1.01 -7.99 14.05
C TYR A 150 -0.22 -7.70 13.17
N VAL A 151 -0.11 -7.89 11.85
CA VAL A 151 -1.22 -7.57 10.93
C VAL A 151 -2.16 -8.73 10.62
N GLY A 152 -1.88 -9.92 11.15
CA GLY A 152 -2.51 -11.19 10.82
C GLY A 152 -1.86 -11.88 9.61
N GLU A 153 -1.70 -13.21 9.69
CA GLU A 153 -1.04 -14.04 8.66
C GLU A 153 -1.90 -14.33 7.43
N GLU A 154 -3.21 -14.07 7.52
CA GLU A 154 -4.17 -14.28 6.44
C GLU A 154 -3.81 -13.55 5.14
N PRO A 155 -4.28 -14.02 3.98
CA PRO A 155 -4.14 -13.30 2.72
C PRO A 155 -4.53 -11.82 2.84
N GLY A 156 -3.79 -10.96 2.15
CA GLY A 156 -3.90 -9.51 2.25
C GLY A 156 -3.09 -8.87 3.38
N TRP A 157 -2.18 -9.62 4.03
CA TRP A 157 -1.31 -9.08 5.08
C TRP A 157 -0.50 -7.88 4.58
N LEU A 158 -0.02 -7.93 3.33
CA LEU A 158 0.76 -6.83 2.77
C LEU A 158 -0.10 -5.58 2.58
N ALA A 159 -1.34 -5.76 2.12
CA ALA A 159 -2.30 -4.67 1.95
C ALA A 159 -2.59 -3.97 3.30
N ARG A 160 -2.76 -4.75 4.38
CA ARG A 160 -2.93 -4.23 5.75
C ARG A 160 -1.71 -3.45 6.22
N VAL A 161 -0.51 -4.00 6.05
CA VAL A 161 0.76 -3.33 6.38
C VAL A 161 0.90 -1.99 5.67
N VAL A 162 0.74 -2.01 4.34
CA VAL A 162 0.88 -0.82 3.49
C VAL A 162 -0.11 0.26 3.91
N ARG A 163 -1.35 -0.13 4.24
CA ARG A 163 -2.37 0.80 4.73
C ARG A 163 -1.96 1.47 6.04
N ILE A 164 -1.52 0.71 7.04
CA ILE A 164 -1.11 1.24 8.34
C ILE A 164 0.05 2.23 8.18
N VAL A 165 1.12 1.80 7.51
CA VAL A 165 2.34 2.62 7.35
C VAL A 165 2.07 3.87 6.49
N THR A 166 1.25 3.76 5.45
CA THR A 166 0.94 4.91 4.59
C THR A 166 0.00 5.90 5.26
N ASN A 167 -1.04 5.42 5.93
CA ASN A 167 -2.04 6.30 6.55
C ASN A 167 -1.53 6.95 7.84
N THR A 168 -0.43 6.44 8.42
CA THR A 168 0.31 7.11 9.51
C THR A 168 1.40 8.07 9.01
N ASN A 169 1.44 8.35 7.69
CA ASN A 169 2.43 9.22 7.05
C ASN A 169 3.90 8.74 7.18
N ASN A 170 4.11 7.44 7.39
CA ASN A 170 5.44 6.84 7.56
C ASN A 170 5.91 6.07 6.32
N TRP A 171 5.19 6.16 5.21
CA TRP A 171 5.59 5.45 4.00
C TRP A 171 6.73 6.17 3.27
N VAL A 172 7.87 5.49 3.16
CA VAL A 172 9.08 6.02 2.50
C VAL A 172 9.07 5.62 1.02
N HIS A 173 9.11 6.61 0.12
CA HIS A 173 9.13 6.38 -1.33
C HIS A 173 10.55 6.26 -1.89
N THR A 174 11.48 7.05 -1.37
CA THR A 174 12.90 7.04 -1.69
C THR A 174 13.70 7.21 -0.39
N ARG A 175 14.55 6.22 -0.06
CA ARG A 175 15.42 6.29 1.12
C ARG A 175 16.58 7.28 0.97
N TYR A 176 16.84 7.76 -0.25
CA TYR A 176 17.84 8.81 -0.51
C TYR A 176 17.45 10.18 0.07
N ALA A 177 16.19 10.43 0.40
CA ALA A 177 15.76 11.72 0.93
C ALA A 177 16.08 11.94 2.44
N PHE A 178 16.65 10.93 3.11
CA PHE A 178 16.94 10.96 4.55
C PHE A 178 18.43 10.73 4.87
N MET A 179 19.31 10.81 3.86
CA MET A 179 20.77 10.85 4.05
C MET A 179 21.25 12.29 3.79
N ALA A 180 20.85 13.22 4.64
CA ALA A 180 21.37 14.58 4.73
C ALA A 180 21.79 14.86 6.16
#